data_AF-A0A946MRA3-F1
#
_entry.id   AF-A0A946MRA3-F1
#
_cell.length_a   1.000
_cell.length_b   1.000
_cell.length_c   1.000
_cell.angle_alpha   90.00
_cell.angle_beta   90.00
_cell.angle_gamma   90.00
#
_symmetry.space_group_name_H-M   'P 1'
#
loop_
_entity.id
_entity.type
_entity.pdbx_description
1 polymer ?
#
loop_
_entity_poly.entity_id
_entity_poly.type
_entity_poly.pdbx_seq_one_letter_code
_entity_poly.pdbx_strand_id
1 'polypeptide(L)' 'MNDIQHFEDEAQAYAEIEALGYHALALDFATEESPFHWHDFDSVLYITGGEVTLTLEGAESGERCQRGAKIVAS' A
#
# COMPACT_ATOMS: atom_id res chain seq x y z
N MET A 1 4.85 -10.98 -5.42
CA MET A 1 4.89 -11.14 -3.95
C MET A 1 5.20 -9.78 -3.40
N ASN A 2 4.31 -9.22 -2.59
CA ASN A 2 4.47 -7.85 -2.10
C ASN A 2 5.68 -7.80 -1.15
N ASP A 3 6.56 -6.83 -1.35
CA ASP A 3 7.60 -6.54 -0.36
C ASP A 3 6.99 -5.61 0.68
N ILE A 4 6.58 -6.18 1.82
CA ILE A 4 5.98 -5.44 2.93
C ILE A 4 7.10 -5.00 3.86
N GLN A 5 7.46 -3.74 3.68
CA GLN A 5 8.44 -2.99 4.45
C GLN A 5 7.75 -2.21 5.58
N HIS A 6 8.52 -1.48 6.38
CA HIS A 6 8.00 -0.65 7.46
C HIS A 6 8.48 0.81 7.37
N PHE A 7 7.66 1.71 7.89
CA PHE A 7 7.92 3.14 7.99
C PHE A 7 7.38 3.70 9.33
N GLU A 8 7.99 4.78 9.84
CA GLU A 8 7.73 5.32 11.17
C GLU A 8 6.52 6.28 11.18
N ASP A 9 6.53 7.28 10.30
CA ASP A 9 5.51 8.32 10.20
C ASP A 9 5.24 8.83 8.77
N GLU A 10 4.20 9.66 8.63
CA GLU A 10 3.76 10.17 7.33
C GLU A 10 4.79 11.09 6.66
N ALA A 11 5.69 11.74 7.42
CA ALA A 11 6.74 12.58 6.86
C ALA A 11 7.83 11.73 6.18
N GLN A 12 8.17 10.56 6.74
CA GLN A 12 8.99 9.57 6.04
C GLN A 12 8.31 9.11 4.74
N ALA A 13 7.00 8.83 4.78
CA ALA A 13 6.26 8.37 3.60
C ALA A 13 6.32 9.40 2.44
N TYR A 14 6.03 10.68 2.69
CA TYR A 14 6.14 11.72 1.64
C TYR A 14 7.57 11.86 1.11
N ALA A 15 8.59 11.81 1.98
CA ALA A 15 9.99 11.94 1.57
C ALA A 15 10.47 10.76 0.70
N GLU A 16 10.01 9.54 0.98
CA GLU A 16 10.28 8.37 0.13
C GLU A 16 9.56 8.45 -1.22
N ILE A 17 8.30 8.91 -1.25
CA ILE A 17 7.52 9.10 -2.49
C ILE A 17 8.18 10.17 -3.38
N GLU A 18 8.64 11.30 -2.80
CA GLU A 18 9.40 12.32 -3.53
C GLU A 18 10.73 11.77 -4.07
N ALA A 19 11.45 10.96 -3.28
CA ALA A 19 12.71 10.35 -3.70
C ALA A 19 12.55 9.31 -4.83
N LEU A 20 11.37 8.69 -4.98
CA LEU A 20 10.99 7.85 -6.12
C LEU A 20 10.58 8.67 -7.36
N GLY A 21 10.41 10.00 -7.23
CA GLY A 21 9.87 10.85 -8.29
C GLY A 21 8.36 10.67 -8.51
N TYR A 22 7.65 10.08 -7.54
CA TYR A 22 6.22 9.79 -7.61
C TYR A 22 5.39 10.96 -7.04
N HIS A 23 4.07 10.92 -7.26
CA HIS A 23 3.13 11.90 -6.69
C HIS A 23 2.27 11.24 -5.61
N ALA A 24 2.32 11.77 -4.39
CA ALA A 24 1.56 11.24 -3.27
C ALA A 24 0.06 11.59 -3.38
N LEU A 25 -0.81 10.62 -3.10
CA LEU A 25 -2.25 10.80 -2.93
C LEU A 25 -2.67 10.25 -1.57
N ALA A 26 -3.05 11.12 -0.64
CA ALA A 26 -3.66 10.72 0.62
C ALA A 26 -5.16 10.44 0.39
N LEU A 27 -5.61 9.23 0.72
CA LEU A 27 -6.98 8.76 0.48
C LEU A 27 -7.50 7.97 1.68
N ASP A 28 -8.65 8.39 2.22
CA ASP A 28 -9.40 7.65 3.23
C ASP A 28 -10.51 6.82 2.56
N PHE A 29 -10.66 5.56 2.97
CA PHE A 29 -11.68 4.64 2.47
C PHE A 29 -12.61 4.16 3.60
N ALA A 30 -13.86 3.83 3.25
CA ALA A 30 -14.71 3.05 4.13
C ALA A 30 -14.26 1.57 4.14
N THR A 31 -14.78 0.76 5.06
CA THR A 31 -14.56 -0.70 5.01
C THR A 31 -15.36 -1.29 3.85
N GLU A 32 -14.66 -1.66 2.78
CA GLU A 32 -15.24 -2.22 1.54
C GLU A 32 -14.33 -3.31 0.95
N GLU A 33 -14.88 -4.14 0.07
CA GLU A 33 -14.14 -5.13 -0.71
C GLU A 33 -14.04 -4.65 -2.16
N SER A 34 -12.82 -4.53 -2.69
CA SER A 34 -12.58 -4.15 -4.08
C SER A 34 -12.43 -5.39 -4.97
N PRO A 35 -13.04 -5.44 -6.18
CA PRO A 35 -12.80 -6.53 -7.13
C PRO A 35 -11.33 -6.65 -7.53
N PHE A 36 -10.89 -7.86 -7.89
CA PHE A 36 -9.56 -8.07 -8.47
C PHE A 36 -9.36 -7.21 -9.73
N HIS A 37 -8.24 -6.48 -9.77
CA HIS A 37 -7.82 -5.62 -10.85
C HIS A 37 -6.28 -5.51 -10.88
N TRP A 38 -5.75 -4.90 -11.93
CA TRP A 38 -4.33 -4.66 -12.15
C TRP A 38 -4.11 -3.20 -12.52
N HIS A 39 -2.89 -2.70 -12.34
CA HIS A 39 -2.47 -1.37 -12.77
C HIS A 39 -1.42 -1.49 -13.88
N ASP A 40 -1.33 -0.47 -14.73
CA ASP A 40 -0.27 -0.30 -15.74
C ASP A 40 0.87 0.62 -15.25
N PHE A 41 0.95 0.81 -13.93
CA PHE A 41 1.93 1.62 -13.22
C PHE A 41 2.42 0.91 -11.95
N ASP A 42 3.71 1.06 -11.64
CA ASP A 42 4.27 0.69 -10.34
C ASP A 42 3.64 1.55 -9.23
N SER A 43 3.43 0.98 -8.04
CA SER A 43 2.82 1.70 -6.92
C SER A 43 3.49 1.38 -5.58
N VAL A 44 3.43 2.34 -4.66
CA VAL A 44 3.83 2.15 -3.26
C VAL A 44 2.74 2.70 -2.35
N LEU A 45 2.27 1.87 -1.42
CA LEU A 45 1.19 2.20 -0.49
C LEU A 45 1.74 2.28 0.93
N TYR A 46 1.45 3.38 1.63
CA TYR A 46 1.86 3.60 3.01
C TYR A 46 0.60 3.61 3.88
N ILE A 47 0.44 2.64 4.77
CA ILE A 47 -0.71 2.57 5.67
C ILE A 47 -0.48 3.54 6.83
N THR A 48 -1.08 4.73 6.76
CA THR A 48 -0.93 5.81 7.76
C THR A 48 -1.84 5.63 8.98
N GLY A 49 -2.97 4.94 8.78
CA GLY A 49 -3.93 4.55 9.80
C GLY A 49 -4.77 3.37 9.33
N GLY A 50 -5.55 2.77 10.23
CA GLY A 50 -6.41 1.64 9.89
C GLY A 50 -5.65 0.36 9.51
N GLU A 51 -6.25 -0.39 8.59
CA GLU A 51 -5.97 -1.80 8.32
C GLU A 51 -6.46 -2.15 6.90
N VAL A 52 -5.65 -2.84 6.10
CA VAL A 52 -6.02 -3.35 4.77
C VAL A 52 -5.63 -4.82 4.63
N THR A 53 -6.41 -5.61 3.89
CA THR A 53 -6.02 -6.98 3.50
C THR A 53 -5.78 -7.01 2.01
N LEU A 54 -4.57 -7.42 1.59
CA LEU A 54 -4.18 -7.50 0.18
C LEU A 54 -4.08 -8.96 -0.26
N THR A 55 -4.85 -9.33 -1.28
CA THR A 55 -4.81 -10.67 -1.86
C THR A 55 -4.19 -10.59 -3.25
N LEU A 56 -3.16 -11.42 -3.51
CA LEU A 56 -2.56 -11.55 -4.84
C LEU A 56 -3.31 -12.56 -5.70
N GLU A 57 -3.24 -12.42 -7.02
CA GLU A 57 -3.80 -13.41 -7.94
C GLU A 57 -3.18 -14.80 -7.68
N GLY A 58 -4.03 -15.82 -7.55
CA GLY A 58 -3.61 -17.18 -7.25
C GLY A 58 -3.22 -17.47 -5.79
N ALA A 59 -3.28 -16.49 -4.89
CA ALA A 59 -3.08 -16.71 -3.46
C ALA A 59 -4.35 -17.29 -2.79
N GLU A 60 -4.20 -18.27 -1.90
CA GLU A 60 -5.32 -18.86 -1.14
C GLU A 60 -5.83 -17.95 0.00
N SER A 61 -5.03 -16.95 0.41
CA SER A 61 -5.35 -16.00 1.47
C SER A 61 -4.65 -14.65 1.24
N GLY A 62 -5.31 -13.56 1.62
CA GLY A 62 -4.68 -12.23 1.64
C GLY A 62 -3.82 -11.98 2.88
N GLU A 63 -2.94 -10.99 2.79
CA GLU A 63 -2.03 -10.54 3.84
C GLU A 63 -2.50 -9.22 4.47
N ARG A 64 -2.45 -9.14 5.80
CA ARG A 64 -3.10 -8.07 6.58
C ARG A 64 -2.09 -7.01 7.02
N CYS A 65 -2.17 -5.84 6.40
CA CYS A 65 -1.26 -4.71 6.61
C CYS A 65 -1.92 -3.65 7.52
N GLN A 66 -1.21 -3.23 8.57
CA GLN A 66 -1.66 -2.22 9.55
C GLN A 66 -0.84 -0.92 9.43
N ARG A 67 -1.19 0.11 10.22
CA ARG A 67 -0.40 1.35 10.32
C ARG A 67 1.10 1.05 10.43
N GLY A 68 1.90 1.70 9.57
CA GLY A 68 3.36 1.52 9.52
C GLY A 68 3.82 0.42 8.58
N ALA A 69 2.90 -0.24 7.86
CA ALA A 69 3.23 -1.09 6.71
C ALA A 69 3.40 -0.24 5.44
N LYS A 70 4.49 -0.48 4.72
CA LYS A 70 4.77 0.03 3.37
C LYS A 70 4.71 -1.15 2.41
N ILE A 71 3.84 -1.08 1.40
CA ILE A 71 3.69 -2.12 0.39
C ILE A 71 4.28 -1.61 -0.92
N VAL A 72 5.24 -2.35 -1.49
CA VAL A 72 5.69 -2.14 -2.89
C VAL A 72 4.94 -3.13 -3.78
N ALA A 73 4.28 -2.61 -4.83
CA ALA A 73 3.44 -3.40 -5.74
C ALA A 73 3.69 -3.04 -7.22
N SER A 74 3.87 -4.08 -8.03
CA SER A 74 4.12 -4.07 -9.48
C SER A 74 3.62 -5.37 -10.15
#